data_AF-A0A1I2LQT9-F1
#
_entry.id   AF-A0A1I2LQT9-F1
#
_cell.length_a   1.000
_cell.length_b   1.000
_cell.length_c   1.000
_cell.angle_alpha   90.00
_cell.angle_beta   90.00
_cell.angle_gamma   90.00
#
_symmetry.space_group_name_H-M   'P 1'
#
loop_
_entity.id
_entity.type
_entity.pdbx_description
1 polymer ?
#
loop_
_entity_poly.entity_id
_entity_poly.type
_entity_poly.pdbx_seq_one_letter_code
_entity_poly.pdbx_strand_id
1 'polypeptide(L)'
;MIFEARQSLKSQLLEMPETGMGYQIIDAIQEGKYSSQRFVVYNTELVVNLDSDFDLYKRKIINEGYSSIKASSPYLELKDFQFVSRSKILEFRVLVESKMTEKGRFTGGSGATDNKEEYANGEEIFVRLSAYEDDKRIDFDNKKLKSGSYTTTYVDYQTCKRYNDDPVDRYALPNNEEIKWAFYIQPKSYDKLQRGIVQPAFGHDGGGIEAYFKNGTSNNTFFRKTAY
;
A
#
# COMPACT_ATOMS: atom_id res chain seq x y z
N MET A 1 -1.33 19.72 -0.88
CA MET A 1 0.09 20.11 -0.83
C MET A 1 0.92 18.86 -0.62
N ILE A 2 2.17 18.84 -1.08
CA ILE A 2 3.09 17.70 -0.97
C ILE A 2 4.20 18.07 0.01
N PHE A 3 4.60 17.12 0.85
CA PHE A 3 5.63 17.30 1.86
C PHE A 3 6.54 16.09 1.96
N GLU A 4 7.78 16.30 2.40
CA GLU A 4 8.65 15.23 2.88
C GLU A 4 8.45 15.01 4.39
N ALA A 5 8.30 13.75 4.81
CA ALA A 5 8.32 13.38 6.23
C ALA A 5 9.74 13.50 6.80
N ARG A 6 9.89 14.09 7.98
CA ARG A 6 11.18 14.08 8.70
C ARG A 6 11.49 12.71 9.27
N GLN A 7 12.76 12.46 9.61
CA GLN A 7 13.22 11.15 10.10
C GLN A 7 12.43 10.61 11.31
N SER A 8 12.04 11.47 12.25
CA SER A 8 11.18 11.11 13.38
C SER A 8 9.82 10.61 12.90
N LEU A 9 9.17 11.35 12.01
CA LEU A 9 7.88 11.00 11.42
C LEU A 9 7.99 9.74 10.55
N LYS A 10 9.06 9.58 9.74
CA LYS A 10 9.32 8.36 8.95
C LYS A 10 9.33 7.11 9.86
N SER A 11 9.98 7.22 11.02
CA SER A 11 10.08 6.11 12.00
C SER A 11 8.71 5.78 12.59
N GLN A 12 7.93 6.79 12.98
CA GLN A 12 6.58 6.60 13.52
C GLN A 12 5.61 6.03 12.48
N LEU A 13 5.64 6.54 11.24
CA LEU A 13 4.84 6.04 10.13
C LEU A 13 5.14 4.57 9.81
N LEU A 14 6.41 4.19 9.91
CA LEU A 14 6.83 2.81 9.67
C LEU A 14 6.29 1.83 10.72
N GLU A 15 6.13 2.27 11.97
CA GLU A 15 5.52 1.47 13.05
C GLU A 15 4.00 1.33 12.90
N MET A 16 3.35 2.30 12.25
CA MET A 16 1.93 2.24 11.96
C MET A 16 1.62 1.24 10.83
N PRO A 17 0.43 0.62 10.83
CA PRO A 17 0.00 -0.22 9.71
C PRO A 17 -0.25 0.60 8.44
N GLU A 18 -0.20 -0.10 7.31
CA GLU A 18 -0.67 0.36 6.02
C GLU A 18 -2.21 0.38 5.97
N THR A 19 -2.74 1.26 5.12
CA THR A 19 -4.18 1.26 4.78
C THR A 19 -4.46 0.35 3.58
N GLY A 20 -3.48 0.22 2.68
CA GLY A 20 -3.40 -0.73 1.58
C GLY A 20 -1.95 -0.80 1.09
N MET A 21 -1.66 -1.65 0.12
CA MET A 21 -0.28 -1.91 -0.31
C MET A 21 0.44 -0.62 -0.73
N GLY A 22 1.53 -0.28 -0.03
CA GLY A 22 2.39 0.85 -0.39
C GLY A 22 1.95 2.23 0.11
N TYR A 23 0.86 2.34 0.88
CA TYR A 23 0.40 3.63 1.40
C TYR A 23 -0.29 3.55 2.77
N GLN A 24 -0.34 4.70 3.43
CA GLN A 24 -1.11 4.93 4.66
C GLN A 24 -2.03 6.11 4.49
N ILE A 25 -3.20 6.07 5.11
CA ILE A 25 -4.03 7.24 5.35
C ILE A 25 -3.95 7.57 6.83
N ILE A 26 -3.66 8.84 7.09
CA ILE A 26 -3.61 9.40 8.44
C ILE A 26 -4.47 10.66 8.52
N ASP A 27 -5.10 10.87 9.66
CA ASP A 27 -5.68 12.15 10.05
C ASP A 27 -4.69 12.82 11.00
N ALA A 28 -4.31 14.07 10.74
CA ALA A 28 -3.29 14.77 11.52
C ALA A 28 -3.49 16.29 11.52
N ILE A 29 -2.97 16.97 12.54
CA ILE A 29 -2.94 18.43 12.58
C ILE A 29 -1.56 18.90 12.08
N GLN A 30 -1.55 19.61 10.96
CA GLN A 30 -0.33 20.29 10.50
C GLN A 30 0.04 21.41 11.48
N GLU A 31 1.32 21.52 11.82
CA GLU A 31 1.78 22.61 12.69
C GLU A 31 1.37 23.99 12.15
N GLY A 32 0.81 24.83 13.02
CA GLY A 32 0.26 26.13 12.66
C GLY A 32 -1.20 26.10 12.18
N LYS A 33 -1.83 24.92 12.09
CA LYS A 33 -3.27 24.78 11.82
C LYS A 33 -4.02 24.32 13.08
N TYR A 34 -5.32 24.58 13.09
CA TYR A 34 -6.23 24.25 14.20
C TYR A 34 -7.14 23.06 13.91
N SER A 35 -7.22 22.62 12.66
CA SER A 35 -8.09 21.53 12.23
C SER A 35 -7.28 20.31 11.83
N SER A 36 -7.78 19.13 12.20
CA SER A 36 -7.29 17.87 11.64
C SER A 36 -7.54 17.84 10.13
N GLN A 37 -6.58 17.32 9.39
CA GLN A 37 -6.65 17.10 7.95
C GLN A 37 -6.25 15.67 7.63
N ARG A 38 -6.76 15.16 6.52
CA ARG A 38 -6.43 13.83 6.03
C ARG A 38 -5.25 13.88 5.06
N PHE A 39 -4.36 12.89 5.16
CA PHE A 39 -3.18 12.76 4.30
C PHE A 39 -3.03 11.32 3.78
N VAL A 40 -2.55 11.18 2.54
CA VAL A 40 -1.92 9.94 2.06
C VAL A 40 -0.42 10.04 2.29
N VAL A 41 0.17 8.95 2.76
CA VAL A 41 1.61 8.79 2.93
C VAL A 41 2.10 7.68 2.01
N TYR A 42 3.04 8.00 1.11
CA TYR A 42 3.68 7.06 0.21
C TYR A 42 5.06 6.64 0.72
N ASN A 43 5.29 5.33 0.78
CA ASN A 43 6.55 4.73 1.22
C ASN A 43 7.08 5.27 2.57
N THR A 44 6.20 5.74 3.47
CA THR A 44 6.54 6.42 4.74
C THR A 44 7.30 7.75 4.60
N GLU A 45 7.50 8.26 3.38
CA GLU A 45 8.39 9.40 3.15
C GLU A 45 7.70 10.61 2.51
N LEU A 46 6.75 10.40 1.60
CA LEU A 46 6.08 11.49 0.88
C LEU A 46 4.63 11.63 1.36
N VAL A 47 4.28 12.80 1.88
CA VAL A 47 2.97 13.06 2.48
C VAL A 47 2.18 14.02 1.60
N VAL A 48 0.95 13.65 1.24
CA VAL A 48 0.07 14.43 0.37
C VAL A 48 -1.25 14.68 1.07
N ASN A 49 -1.66 15.94 1.16
CA ASN A 49 -2.93 16.32 1.78
C ASN A 49 -4.12 15.93 0.89
N LEU A 50 -5.01 15.08 1.40
CA LEU A 50 -6.21 14.58 0.72
C LEU A 50 -7.36 15.59 0.68
N ASP A 51 -7.48 16.45 1.68
CA ASP A 51 -8.52 17.48 1.76
C ASP A 51 -8.22 18.71 0.87
N SER A 52 -7.12 18.65 0.11
CA SER A 52 -6.71 19.67 -0.86
C SER A 52 -6.91 19.17 -2.29
N ASP A 53 -6.35 19.85 -3.29
CA ASP A 53 -6.40 19.40 -4.70
C ASP A 53 -5.54 18.14 -4.94
N PHE A 54 -6.00 17.00 -4.42
CA PHE A 54 -5.26 15.74 -4.43
C PHE A 54 -4.91 15.27 -5.84
N ASP A 55 -5.82 15.43 -6.79
CA ASP A 55 -5.61 15.04 -8.20
C ASP A 55 -4.53 15.89 -8.88
N LEU A 56 -4.43 17.18 -8.55
CA LEU A 56 -3.31 18.02 -8.99
C LEU A 56 -1.98 17.47 -8.45
N TYR A 57 -1.91 17.16 -7.15
CA TYR A 57 -0.66 16.68 -6.54
C TYR A 57 -0.27 15.28 -7.00
N LYS A 58 -1.24 14.39 -7.22
CA LYS A 58 -1.04 13.06 -7.81
C LYS A 58 -0.42 13.17 -9.20
N ARG A 59 -0.95 14.04 -10.07
CA ARG A 59 -0.39 14.30 -11.39
C ARG A 59 1.01 14.91 -11.32
N LYS A 60 1.25 15.83 -10.38
CA LYS A 60 2.56 16.45 -10.18
C LYS A 60 3.64 15.42 -9.85
N ILE A 61 3.35 14.47 -8.95
CA ILE A 61 4.27 13.38 -8.57
C ILE A 61 4.65 12.53 -9.78
N ILE A 62 3.68 12.18 -10.62
CA ILE A 62 3.92 11.37 -11.83
C ILE A 62 4.79 12.13 -12.84
N ASN A 63 4.46 13.40 -13.10
CA ASN A 63 5.12 14.19 -14.14
C ASN A 63 6.56 14.58 -13.78
N GLU A 64 6.81 14.94 -12.52
CA GLU A 64 8.13 15.40 -12.05
C GLU A 64 8.99 14.25 -11.47
N GLY A 65 8.35 13.13 -11.13
CA GLY A 65 8.96 11.97 -10.51
C GLY A 65 9.06 12.07 -8.99
N TYR A 66 8.85 10.94 -8.32
CA TYR A 66 8.86 10.84 -6.85
C TYR A 66 10.10 11.42 -6.19
N SER A 67 11.30 11.03 -6.63
CA SER A 67 12.55 11.47 -6.01
C SER A 67 12.75 12.99 -6.13
N SER A 68 12.40 13.57 -7.27
CA SER A 68 12.49 15.02 -7.53
C SER A 68 11.52 15.79 -6.64
N ILE A 69 10.27 15.32 -6.56
CA ILE A 69 9.25 15.94 -5.70
C ILE A 69 9.62 15.82 -4.23
N LYS A 70 10.07 14.64 -3.79
CA LYS A 70 10.51 14.42 -2.41
C LYS A 70 11.62 15.41 -2.02
N ALA A 71 12.67 15.52 -2.84
CA ALA A 71 13.81 16.38 -2.57
C ALA A 71 13.49 17.89 -2.60
N SER A 72 12.45 18.30 -3.32
CA SER A 72 12.02 19.71 -3.42
C SER A 72 10.87 20.07 -2.48
N SER A 73 10.26 19.09 -1.82
CA SER A 73 9.11 19.31 -0.96
C SER A 73 9.53 19.86 0.41
N PRO A 74 8.76 20.79 0.99
CA PRO A 74 9.01 21.24 2.35
C PRO A 74 8.80 20.10 3.34
N TYR A 75 9.49 20.16 4.48
CA TYR A 75 9.25 19.25 5.58
C TYR A 75 7.90 19.50 6.24
N LEU A 76 7.23 18.40 6.62
CA LEU A 76 6.00 18.45 7.39
C LEU A 76 6.26 18.11 8.86
N GLU A 77 5.72 18.96 9.73
CA GLU A 77 5.56 18.67 11.17
C GLU A 77 4.07 18.41 11.42
N LEU A 78 3.78 17.23 11.98
CA LEU A 78 2.44 16.79 12.33
C LEU A 78 2.31 16.63 13.84
N LYS A 79 1.15 17.05 14.37
CA LYS A 79 0.71 16.78 15.73
C LYS A 79 -0.55 15.92 15.68
N ASP A 80 -0.76 15.14 16.74
CA ASP A 80 -1.97 14.35 16.98
C ASP A 80 -2.39 13.45 15.79
N PHE A 81 -1.41 12.86 15.09
CA PHE A 81 -1.71 12.02 13.93
C PHE A 81 -2.24 10.64 14.34
N GLN A 82 -3.27 10.18 13.62
CA GLN A 82 -3.97 8.93 13.87
C GLN A 82 -4.14 8.13 12.58
N PHE A 83 -4.04 6.81 12.71
CA PHE A 83 -4.29 5.89 11.60
C PHE A 83 -5.78 5.91 11.19
N VAL A 84 -6.03 5.99 9.88
CA VAL A 84 -7.36 5.81 9.31
C VAL A 84 -7.46 4.40 8.73
N SER A 85 -8.34 3.59 9.33
CA SER A 85 -8.63 2.24 8.85
C SER A 85 -9.27 2.27 7.46
N ARG A 86 -9.00 1.25 6.65
CA ARG A 86 -9.57 1.11 5.31
C ARG A 86 -11.09 1.19 5.29
N SER A 87 -11.76 0.64 6.31
CA SER A 87 -13.21 0.70 6.48
C SER A 87 -13.80 2.12 6.56
N LYS A 88 -12.97 3.15 6.82
CA LYS A 88 -13.39 4.56 6.81
C LYS A 88 -13.19 5.26 5.45
N ILE A 89 -12.60 4.55 4.48
CA ILE A 89 -12.35 5.01 3.11
C ILE A 89 -13.26 4.19 2.20
N LEU A 90 -14.56 4.48 2.28
CA LEU A 90 -15.57 3.78 1.48
C LEU A 90 -15.78 4.53 0.18
N GLU A 91 -15.31 3.95 -0.92
CA GLU A 91 -15.74 4.31 -2.26
C GLU A 91 -16.59 3.18 -2.85
N PHE A 92 -17.78 3.52 -3.35
CA PHE A 92 -18.62 2.55 -4.02
C PHE A 92 -18.39 2.64 -5.53
N ARG A 93 -17.80 1.60 -6.10
CA ARG A 93 -17.67 1.40 -7.55
C ARG A 93 -18.12 0.01 -7.93
N VAL A 94 -18.85 -0.09 -9.03
CA VAL A 94 -19.26 -1.35 -9.61
C VAL A 94 -18.20 -1.78 -10.61
N LEU A 95 -17.48 -2.86 -10.30
CA LEU A 95 -16.55 -3.46 -11.25
C LEU A 95 -17.33 -4.05 -12.43
N VAL A 96 -16.91 -3.71 -13.66
CA VAL A 96 -17.56 -4.19 -14.88
C VAL A 96 -17.29 -5.69 -15.06
N GLU A 97 -18.31 -6.45 -15.48
CA GLU A 97 -18.23 -7.91 -15.67
C GLU A 97 -17.13 -8.35 -16.66
N SER A 98 -16.83 -7.53 -17.68
CA SER A 98 -15.71 -7.78 -18.59
C SER A 98 -14.37 -7.78 -17.86
N LYS A 99 -14.13 -6.86 -16.92
CA LYS A 99 -12.90 -6.88 -16.11
C LYS A 99 -12.82 -8.13 -15.22
N MET A 100 -13.95 -8.63 -14.72
CA MET A 100 -13.95 -9.88 -13.94
C MET A 100 -13.54 -11.08 -14.79
N THR A 101 -14.20 -11.25 -15.93
CA THR A 101 -14.03 -12.42 -16.80
C THR A 101 -12.71 -12.38 -17.57
N GLU A 102 -12.28 -11.21 -18.04
CA GLU A 102 -11.07 -11.06 -18.86
C GLU A 102 -9.80 -10.88 -18.03
N LYS A 103 -9.88 -10.31 -16.82
CA LYS A 103 -8.72 -9.98 -15.98
C LYS A 103 -8.65 -10.80 -14.68
N GLY A 104 -9.57 -11.74 -14.47
CA GLY A 104 -9.63 -12.57 -13.27
C GLY A 104 -9.72 -11.74 -12.00
N ARG A 105 -10.55 -10.69 -12.02
CA ARG A 105 -10.81 -9.83 -10.86
C ARG A 105 -12.02 -10.32 -10.09
N PHE A 106 -11.94 -10.20 -8.78
CA PHE A 106 -12.97 -10.60 -7.84
C PHE A 106 -13.87 -9.41 -7.47
N THR A 107 -15.13 -9.69 -7.18
CA THR A 107 -16.09 -8.70 -6.65
C THR A 107 -16.69 -9.20 -5.35
N GLY A 108 -17.19 -8.27 -4.55
CA GLY A 108 -17.71 -8.57 -3.23
C GLY A 108 -16.62 -8.98 -2.24
N GLY A 109 -17.02 -9.70 -1.20
CA GLY A 109 -16.16 -10.03 -0.07
C GLY A 109 -15.79 -8.81 0.78
N SER A 110 -14.70 -8.94 1.51
CA SER A 110 -14.20 -7.91 2.43
C SER A 110 -12.69 -7.76 2.28
N GLY A 111 -12.17 -6.59 2.71
CA GLY A 111 -10.74 -6.34 2.74
C GLY A 111 -10.02 -7.25 3.74
N ALA A 112 -8.71 -7.38 3.61
CA ALA A 112 -7.94 -8.32 4.43
C ALA A 112 -8.15 -8.11 5.94
N THR A 113 -8.14 -6.87 6.42
CA THR A 113 -8.28 -6.56 7.85
C THR A 113 -9.64 -6.90 8.44
N ASP A 114 -10.66 -7.10 7.61
CA ASP A 114 -12.02 -7.44 8.04
C ASP A 114 -12.24 -8.97 8.14
N ASN A 115 -11.26 -9.77 7.69
CA ASN A 115 -11.31 -11.22 7.73
C ASN A 115 -10.58 -11.80 8.95
N LYS A 116 -10.78 -13.10 9.21
CA LYS A 116 -10.12 -13.77 10.34
C LYS A 116 -8.62 -13.92 10.11
N GLU A 117 -7.86 -13.80 11.18
CA GLU A 117 -6.42 -14.09 11.18
C GLU A 117 -6.20 -15.61 11.08
N GLU A 118 -5.24 -16.00 10.25
CA GLU A 118 -4.88 -17.38 10.00
C GLU A 118 -3.36 -17.54 9.94
N TYR A 119 -2.89 -18.76 10.17
CA TYR A 119 -1.47 -19.10 10.03
C TYR A 119 -1.13 -19.29 8.54
N ALA A 120 0.04 -18.81 8.15
CA ALA A 120 0.62 -19.18 6.87
C ALA A 120 0.89 -20.69 6.84
N ASN A 121 0.98 -21.27 5.65
CA ASN A 121 1.29 -22.70 5.50
C ASN A 121 2.80 -22.98 5.46
N GLY A 122 3.65 -21.96 5.34
CA GLY A 122 5.11 -22.12 5.21
C GLY A 122 5.61 -22.31 3.78
N GLU A 123 4.71 -22.48 2.81
CA GLU A 123 5.04 -22.83 1.42
C GLU A 123 4.60 -21.76 0.42
N GLU A 124 3.47 -21.11 0.68
CA GLU A 124 2.90 -20.09 -0.20
C GLU A 124 3.82 -18.87 -0.29
N ILE A 125 3.87 -18.31 -1.50
CA ILE A 125 4.63 -17.10 -1.79
C ILE A 125 3.64 -15.94 -1.91
N PHE A 126 4.02 -14.84 -1.28
CA PHE A 126 3.38 -13.54 -1.37
C PHE A 126 4.29 -12.58 -2.13
N VAL A 127 3.69 -11.62 -2.81
CA VAL A 127 4.40 -10.62 -3.59
C VAL A 127 3.99 -9.25 -3.09
N ARG A 128 4.98 -8.46 -2.66
CA ARG A 128 4.78 -7.03 -2.42
C ARG A 128 5.17 -6.29 -3.69
N LEU A 129 4.25 -5.48 -4.19
CA LEU A 129 4.49 -4.61 -5.34
C LEU A 129 4.81 -3.20 -4.88
N SER A 130 5.74 -2.55 -5.57
CA SER A 130 6.15 -1.19 -5.24
C SER A 130 6.61 -0.41 -6.46
N ALA A 131 6.38 0.90 -6.45
CA ALA A 131 7.03 1.84 -7.35
C ALA A 131 8.50 2.11 -6.93
N TYR A 132 8.87 1.74 -5.69
CA TYR A 132 10.14 2.13 -5.07
C TYR A 132 11.06 0.92 -4.89
N GLU A 133 12.32 1.06 -5.27
CA GLU A 133 13.31 -0.02 -5.13
C GLU A 133 13.64 -0.30 -3.65
N ASP A 134 13.60 0.76 -2.85
CA ASP A 134 13.88 0.79 -1.42
C ASP A 134 12.58 0.85 -0.60
N ASP A 135 11.60 0.01 -0.95
CA ASP A 135 10.32 -0.07 -0.23
C ASP A 135 10.54 -0.25 1.28
N LYS A 136 10.06 0.71 2.07
CA LYS A 136 10.36 0.79 3.50
C LYS A 136 9.75 -0.34 4.31
N ARG A 137 8.74 -1.05 3.78
CA ARG A 137 8.14 -2.23 4.44
C ARG A 137 8.96 -3.50 4.24
N ILE A 138 9.96 -3.50 3.37
CA ILE A 138 10.95 -4.58 3.31
C ILE A 138 12.10 -4.26 4.25
N ASP A 139 12.37 -5.18 5.17
CA ASP A 139 13.58 -5.19 5.98
C ASP A 139 14.61 -6.04 5.23
N PHE A 140 15.53 -5.38 4.52
CA PHE A 140 16.56 -6.04 3.73
C PHE A 140 17.64 -6.69 4.58
N ASP A 141 17.90 -6.16 5.79
CA ASP A 141 18.93 -6.65 6.70
C ASP A 141 18.49 -7.97 7.35
N ASN A 142 17.26 -7.99 7.89
CA ASN A 142 16.67 -9.19 8.49
C ASN A 142 15.93 -10.08 7.48
N LYS A 143 15.87 -9.64 6.21
CA LYS A 143 15.20 -10.33 5.10
C LYS A 143 13.75 -10.70 5.44
N LYS A 144 12.93 -9.71 5.79
CA LYS A 144 11.52 -9.94 6.15
C LYS A 144 10.60 -8.81 5.70
N LEU A 145 9.31 -9.07 5.77
CA LEU A 145 8.26 -8.06 5.68
C LEU A 145 8.03 -7.46 7.07
N LYS A 146 7.99 -6.14 7.16
CA LYS A 146 7.74 -5.43 8.42
C LYS A 146 6.26 -5.52 8.83
N SER A 147 6.02 -5.25 10.11
CA SER A 147 4.67 -5.23 10.69
C SER A 147 3.73 -4.27 9.96
N GLY A 148 2.46 -4.64 9.94
CA GLY A 148 1.39 -3.85 9.35
C GLY A 148 1.48 -3.68 7.85
N SER A 149 2.09 -4.61 7.12
CA SER A 149 2.30 -4.51 5.68
C SER A 149 1.29 -5.33 4.88
N TYR A 150 0.93 -4.82 3.69
CA TYR A 150 0.16 -5.54 2.69
C TYR A 150 1.05 -6.14 1.60
N THR A 151 0.54 -7.22 1.03
CA THR A 151 1.05 -7.94 -0.14
C THR A 151 -0.13 -8.44 -0.98
N THR A 152 0.15 -9.04 -2.13
CA THR A 152 -0.78 -9.91 -2.85
C THR A 152 -0.27 -11.36 -2.82
N THR A 153 -1.10 -12.33 -3.19
CA THR A 153 -0.64 -13.71 -3.37
C THR A 153 0.16 -13.84 -4.67
N TYR A 154 1.08 -14.79 -4.74
CA TYR A 154 1.80 -15.06 -5.99
C TYR A 154 0.86 -15.43 -7.13
N VAL A 155 -0.23 -16.15 -6.85
CA VAL A 155 -1.25 -16.53 -7.84
C VAL A 155 -1.93 -15.30 -8.43
N ASP A 156 -2.34 -14.35 -7.60
CA ASP A 156 -3.00 -13.12 -8.05
C ASP A 156 -2.04 -12.21 -8.81
N TYR A 157 -0.79 -12.09 -8.34
CA TYR A 157 0.29 -11.42 -9.07
C TYR A 157 0.51 -12.00 -10.47
N GLN A 158 0.59 -13.34 -10.59
CA GLN A 158 0.74 -14.01 -11.89
C GLN A 158 -0.48 -13.81 -12.77
N THR A 159 -1.67 -13.78 -12.19
CA THR A 159 -2.93 -13.49 -12.90
C THR A 159 -2.90 -12.08 -13.50
N CYS A 160 -2.51 -11.08 -12.70
CA CYS A 160 -2.34 -9.69 -13.14
C CYS A 160 -1.38 -9.59 -14.33
N LYS A 161 -0.20 -10.24 -14.24
CA LYS A 161 0.78 -10.26 -15.35
C LYS A 161 0.28 -11.00 -16.58
N ARG A 162 -0.30 -12.19 -16.40
CA ARG A 162 -0.81 -13.04 -17.48
C ARG A 162 -1.83 -12.30 -18.35
N TYR A 163 -2.71 -11.52 -17.74
CA TYR A 163 -3.76 -10.81 -18.44
C TYR A 163 -3.37 -9.38 -18.85
N ASN A 164 -2.11 -8.97 -18.62
CA ASN A 164 -1.67 -7.59 -18.81
C ASN A 164 -2.67 -6.61 -18.16
N ASP A 165 -3.01 -6.88 -16.90
CA ASP A 165 -3.88 -6.05 -16.07
C ASP A 165 -3.06 -4.93 -15.42
N ASP A 166 -3.70 -3.81 -15.10
CA ASP A 166 -3.04 -2.69 -14.42
C ASP A 166 -2.96 -2.99 -12.91
N PRO A 167 -1.76 -3.16 -12.32
CA PRO A 167 -1.62 -3.39 -10.90
C PRO A 167 -2.09 -2.21 -10.04
N VAL A 168 -1.99 -0.96 -10.54
CA VAL A 168 -2.46 0.22 -9.82
C VAL A 168 -3.97 0.14 -9.62
N ASP A 169 -4.71 -0.17 -10.70
CA ASP A 169 -6.15 -0.31 -10.67
C ASP A 169 -6.60 -1.57 -9.92
N ARG A 170 -5.91 -2.71 -10.10
CA ARG A 170 -6.23 -3.99 -9.44
C ARG A 170 -6.07 -3.94 -7.93
N TYR A 171 -5.05 -3.23 -7.43
CA TYR A 171 -4.77 -3.09 -5.99
C TYR A 171 -5.24 -1.76 -5.39
N ALA A 172 -5.99 -0.96 -6.17
CA ALA A 172 -6.58 0.32 -5.78
C ALA A 172 -5.59 1.28 -5.11
N LEU A 173 -4.44 1.49 -5.76
CA LEU A 173 -3.36 2.32 -5.20
C LEU A 173 -3.68 3.82 -5.36
N PRO A 174 -3.45 4.66 -4.32
CA PRO A 174 -3.74 6.09 -4.40
C PRO A 174 -2.84 6.83 -5.39
N ASN A 175 -1.63 6.33 -5.61
CA ASN A 175 -0.67 6.88 -6.56
C ASN A 175 -0.68 6.04 -7.84
N ASN A 176 -0.67 6.69 -9.00
CA ASN A 176 -0.58 6.02 -10.31
C ASN A 176 0.86 5.96 -10.82
N GLU A 177 1.84 6.01 -9.91
CA GLU A 177 3.20 5.67 -10.29
C GLU A 177 3.26 4.22 -10.77
N GLU A 178 4.03 4.01 -11.84
CA GLU A 178 4.26 2.69 -12.39
C GLU A 178 4.89 1.77 -11.34
N ILE A 179 4.33 0.56 -11.21
CA ILE A 179 4.90 -0.48 -10.37
C ILE A 179 6.15 -1.01 -11.06
N LYS A 180 7.31 -0.82 -10.41
CA LYS A 180 8.63 -1.15 -10.96
C LYS A 180 9.25 -2.38 -10.32
N TRP A 181 8.83 -2.72 -9.11
CA TRP A 181 9.48 -3.74 -8.29
C TRP A 181 8.49 -4.74 -7.70
N ALA A 182 8.93 -5.99 -7.68
CA ALA A 182 8.25 -7.10 -7.01
C ALA A 182 9.19 -7.74 -5.97
N PHE A 183 8.74 -7.80 -4.72
CA PHE A 183 9.46 -8.43 -3.61
C PHE A 183 8.72 -9.71 -3.21
N TYR A 184 9.43 -10.84 -3.19
CA TYR A 184 8.85 -12.15 -2.90
C TYR A 184 9.11 -12.55 -1.45
N ILE A 185 8.03 -12.91 -0.76
CA ILE A 185 8.01 -13.26 0.66
C ILE A 185 7.40 -14.65 0.80
N GLN A 186 8.13 -15.56 1.45
CA GLN A 186 7.62 -16.88 1.85
C GLN A 186 7.56 -16.93 3.38
N PRO A 187 6.40 -16.59 4.00
CA PRO A 187 6.24 -16.63 5.45
C PRO A 187 6.42 -18.04 6.01
N LYS A 188 6.83 -18.14 7.28
CA LYS A 188 6.90 -19.43 7.99
C LYS A 188 5.51 -19.87 8.44
N SER A 189 5.34 -21.16 8.71
CA SER A 189 4.02 -21.72 9.06
C SER A 189 3.40 -21.19 10.36
N TYR A 190 4.18 -20.50 11.18
CA TYR A 190 3.72 -19.85 12.41
C TYR A 190 3.57 -18.33 12.27
N ASP A 191 3.95 -17.74 11.13
CA ASP A 191 3.60 -16.36 10.80
C ASP A 191 2.09 -16.29 10.53
N LYS A 192 1.49 -15.13 10.79
CA LYS A 192 0.05 -14.93 10.65
C LYS A 192 -0.28 -13.86 9.64
N LEU A 193 -1.40 -14.04 8.96
CA LEU A 193 -1.92 -13.12 7.97
C LEU A 193 -3.44 -13.11 7.97
N GLN A 194 -4.00 -12.14 7.27
CA GLN A 194 -5.41 -12.12 6.90
C GLN A 194 -5.50 -11.94 5.39
N ARG A 195 -6.35 -12.69 4.70
CA ARG A 195 -6.60 -12.55 3.25
C ARG A 195 -7.87 -11.74 3.00
N GLY A 196 -7.95 -11.09 1.86
CA GLY A 196 -9.16 -10.38 1.44
C GLY A 196 -9.15 -10.03 -0.03
N ILE A 197 -10.24 -9.40 -0.45
CA ILE A 197 -10.38 -8.82 -1.78
C ILE A 197 -10.15 -7.32 -1.65
N VAL A 198 -9.30 -6.78 -2.52
CA VAL A 198 -9.03 -5.34 -2.60
C VAL A 198 -10.33 -4.62 -2.93
N GLN A 199 -10.77 -3.78 -2.00
CA GLN A 199 -11.95 -2.93 -2.18
C GLN A 199 -11.62 -1.69 -3.04
N PRO A 200 -12.58 -1.18 -3.84
CA PRO A 200 -12.41 0.03 -4.63
C PRO A 200 -11.96 1.23 -3.77
N ALA A 201 -11.06 2.05 -4.30
CA ALA A 201 -10.57 3.27 -3.65
C ALA A 201 -9.84 4.18 -4.66
N PHE A 202 -9.82 5.49 -4.38
CA PHE A 202 -9.10 6.51 -5.15
C PHE A 202 -9.41 6.51 -6.65
N GLY A 203 -10.65 6.20 -7.01
CA GLY A 203 -11.06 6.10 -8.41
C GLY A 203 -10.56 4.86 -9.15
N HIS A 204 -10.13 3.83 -8.43
CA HIS A 204 -9.75 2.52 -8.96
C HIS A 204 -10.75 1.44 -8.55
N ASP A 205 -10.91 0.44 -9.41
CA ASP A 205 -11.96 -0.56 -9.22
C ASP A 205 -11.57 -1.69 -8.25
N GLY A 206 -10.27 -1.89 -8.01
CA GLY A 206 -9.78 -2.97 -7.15
C GLY A 206 -10.04 -4.36 -7.75
N GLY A 207 -10.35 -5.33 -6.89
CA GLY A 207 -10.69 -6.70 -7.27
C GLY A 207 -9.50 -7.67 -7.35
N GLY A 208 -8.29 -7.25 -6.98
CA GLY A 208 -7.19 -8.16 -6.69
C GLY A 208 -7.37 -8.89 -5.35
N ILE A 209 -6.55 -9.91 -5.12
CA ILE A 209 -6.40 -10.52 -3.80
C ILE A 209 -5.31 -9.79 -3.01
N GLU A 210 -5.58 -9.52 -1.74
CA GLU A 210 -4.61 -8.93 -0.80
C GLU A 210 -4.41 -9.82 0.42
N ALA A 211 -3.21 -9.72 1.00
CA ALA A 211 -2.85 -10.34 2.26
C ALA A 211 -2.17 -9.32 3.18
N TYR A 212 -2.67 -9.22 4.41
CA TYR A 212 -2.20 -8.30 5.43
C TYR A 212 -1.44 -9.05 6.53
N PHE A 213 -0.24 -8.60 6.84
CA PHE A 213 0.63 -9.16 7.88
C PHE A 213 0.74 -8.19 9.06
N LYS A 214 -0.19 -8.30 10.02
CA LYS A 214 -0.24 -7.43 11.21
C LYS A 214 1.10 -7.36 11.94
N ASN A 215 1.75 -8.51 12.16
CA ASN A 215 3.02 -8.62 12.86
C ASN A 215 4.22 -8.79 11.92
N GLY A 216 4.02 -8.58 10.62
CA GLY A 216 5.05 -8.82 9.60
C GLY A 216 5.31 -10.31 9.43
N THR A 217 6.50 -10.63 8.94
CA THR A 217 6.95 -12.02 8.79
C THR A 217 8.23 -12.27 9.58
N SER A 218 8.52 -13.54 9.82
CA SER A 218 9.77 -13.97 10.42
C SER A 218 10.99 -13.55 9.60
N ASN A 219 12.17 -13.49 10.23
CA ASN A 219 13.43 -13.25 9.55
C ASN A 219 13.66 -14.30 8.43
N ASN A 220 14.38 -13.90 7.38
CA ASN A 220 14.70 -14.76 6.23
C ASN A 220 13.48 -15.33 5.50
N THR A 221 12.42 -14.53 5.37
CA THR A 221 11.21 -14.84 4.59
C THR A 221 11.15 -14.06 3.28
N PHE A 222 11.75 -12.85 3.21
CA PHE A 222 12.00 -12.17 1.94
C PHE A 222 13.23 -12.79 1.27
N PHE A 223 13.08 -13.26 0.03
CA PHE A 223 14.14 -14.04 -0.63
C PHE A 223 14.47 -13.59 -2.06
N ARG A 224 13.67 -12.74 -2.68
CA ARG A 224 13.89 -12.31 -4.06
C ARG A 224 13.29 -10.93 -4.34
N LYS A 225 14.03 -10.09 -5.07
CA LYS A 225 13.57 -8.83 -5.68
C LYS A 225 13.73 -8.92 -7.19
N THR A 226 12.72 -8.53 -7.95
CA THR A 226 12.80 -8.41 -9.42
C THR A 226 12.20 -7.09 -9.87
N ALA A 227 12.52 -6.67 -11.09
CA ALA A 227 11.65 -5.74 -11.80
C ALA A 227 10.24 -6.37 -11.95
N TYR A 228 9.21 -5.53 -11.99
CA TYR A 228 7.82 -5.97 -12.12
C TYR A 228 7.59 -6.74 -13.43
#